data_AF-A0A3N5FM09-F1
#
_entry.id   AF-A0A3N5FM09-F1
#
_cell.length_a   1.000
_cell.length_b   1.000
_cell.length_c   1.000
_cell.angle_alpha   90.00
_cell.angle_beta   90.00
_cell.angle_gamma   90.00
#
_symmetry.space_group_name_H-M   'P 1'
#
loop_
_entity.id
_entity.type
_entity.pdbx_description
1 polymer ?
#
loop_
_entity_poly.entity_id
_entity_poly.type
_entity_poly.pdbx_seq_one_letter_code
_entity_poly.pdbx_strand_id
1 'polypeptide(L)'
;MRIALAVLFLPLALDASPRPEGAAADAAVPAFGGHGLVSRVQDEKKHFDPAVHEATKTFAYGEFLIVPVRVHILQCEKADALHCRLKEDDVRRVFGKANRIWNKAGIAFHLESIVTEEAVHTDDFNPSLLESFKATRPPKSAVSGMIHVFYV
;
A
#
# COMPACT_ATOMS: atom_id res chain seq x y z
N MET A 1 -5.17 9.05 -12.69
CA MET A 1 -5.23 7.57 -12.76
C MET A 1 -5.12 7.04 -11.32
N ARG A 2 -6.24 6.66 -10.70
CA ARG A 2 -6.30 6.24 -9.28
C ARG A 2 -6.27 4.72 -9.25
N ILE A 3 -5.23 4.14 -8.65
CA ILE A 3 -5.08 2.69 -8.46
C ILE A 3 -5.75 2.35 -7.12
N ALA A 4 -6.84 1.61 -7.16
CA ALA A 4 -7.51 1.11 -5.97
C ALA A 4 -6.81 -0.16 -5.48
N LEU A 5 -6.03 -0.03 -4.40
CA LEU A 5 -5.43 -1.15 -3.69
C LEU A 5 -6.38 -1.56 -2.56
N ALA A 6 -7.18 -2.61 -2.78
CA ALA A 6 -8.02 -3.18 -1.73
C ALA A 6 -7.20 -4.15 -0.86
N VAL A 7 -6.61 -3.62 0.22
CA VAL A 7 -6.07 -4.46 1.30
C VAL A 7 -7.19 -4.68 2.31
N LEU A 8 -7.71 -5.90 2.39
CA LEU A 8 -8.66 -6.29 3.44
C LEU A 8 -7.94 -6.33 4.79
N PHE A 9 -8.19 -5.34 5.63
CA PHE A 9 -7.79 -5.30 7.04
C PHE A 9 -8.81 -6.07 7.88
N LEU A 10 -8.36 -7.11 8.58
CA LEU A 10 -9.11 -7.72 9.69
C LEU A 10 -8.96 -6.78 10.92
N PRO A 11 -10.03 -6.40 11.64
CA PRO A 11 -9.88 -5.51 12.79
C PRO A 11 -9.44 -6.31 14.01
N LEU A 12 -8.18 -6.12 14.43
CA LEU A 12 -7.74 -6.47 15.78
C LEU A 12 -8.12 -5.30 16.68
N ALA A 13 -9.11 -5.50 17.56
CA ALA A 13 -9.60 -4.49 18.48
C ALA A 13 -8.49 -4.09 19.47
N LEU A 14 -8.07 -2.83 19.44
CA LEU A 14 -7.18 -2.24 20.44
C LEU A 14 -8.00 -1.26 21.30
N ASP A 15 -7.99 -1.57 22.59
CA ASP A 15 -8.69 -0.94 23.70
C ASP A 15 -8.48 0.59 23.76
N ALA A 16 -9.58 1.33 23.92
CA ALA A 16 -9.62 2.79 23.90
C ALA A 16 -9.63 3.33 25.33
N SER A 17 -8.48 3.81 25.80
CA SER A 17 -8.42 4.67 27.00
C SER A 17 -8.51 6.15 26.60
N PRO A 18 -9.32 6.99 27.28
CA PRO A 18 -9.55 8.38 26.89
C PRO A 18 -8.40 9.31 27.28
N ARG A 19 -8.16 10.31 26.42
CA ARG A 19 -7.15 11.39 26.57
C ARG A 19 -7.81 12.60 27.26
N PRO A 20 -7.17 13.27 28.23
CA PRO A 20 -7.81 14.34 29.00
C PRO A 20 -7.97 15.66 28.20
N GLU A 21 -9.17 16.24 28.31
CA GLU A 21 -9.53 17.62 27.98
C GLU A 21 -8.82 18.62 28.87
N GLY A 22 -8.41 19.76 28.30
CA GLY A 22 -7.90 20.88 29.09
C GLY A 22 -7.54 22.12 28.29
N ALA A 23 -8.39 23.14 28.44
CA ALA A 23 -8.11 24.58 28.47
C ALA A 23 -8.07 25.39 27.16
N ALA A 24 -9.09 26.26 27.07
CA ALA A 24 -9.32 27.36 26.16
C ALA A 24 -8.31 28.51 26.26
N ALA A 25 -8.23 29.33 25.20
CA ALA A 25 -8.22 30.79 25.33
C ALA A 25 -8.58 31.47 24.00
N ASP A 26 -9.34 32.53 24.15
CA ASP A 26 -10.05 33.36 23.19
C ASP A 26 -9.16 34.49 22.61
N ALA A 27 -9.73 35.19 21.62
CA ALA A 27 -9.48 36.58 21.23
C ALA A 27 -8.52 36.95 20.06
N ALA A 28 -9.13 37.73 19.17
CA ALA A 28 -8.62 38.93 18.48
C ALA A 28 -8.11 38.82 17.03
N VAL A 29 -9.00 39.17 16.10
CA VAL A 29 -8.69 39.76 14.79
C VAL A 29 -8.28 41.21 14.98
N PRO A 30 -7.26 41.71 14.26
CA PRO A 30 -7.42 43.02 13.62
C PRO A 30 -6.95 43.08 12.17
N ALA A 31 -7.42 44.15 11.54
CA ALA A 31 -7.48 44.42 10.12
C ALA A 31 -6.14 44.86 9.47
N PHE A 32 -6.18 44.78 8.14
CA PHE A 32 -5.30 45.35 7.11
C PHE A 32 -4.46 46.59 7.52
N GLY A 33 -3.15 46.49 7.27
CA GLY A 33 -2.22 47.61 7.17
C GLY A 33 -1.00 47.18 6.35
N GLY A 34 -0.81 47.77 5.16
CA GLY A 34 0.29 47.44 4.27
C GLY A 34 1.61 48.08 4.69
N HIS A 35 2.73 47.42 4.37
CA HIS A 35 4.00 48.05 3.99
C HIS A 35 5.03 46.96 3.61
N GLY A 36 5.74 47.17 2.50
CA GLY A 36 7.18 46.87 2.41
C GLY A 36 7.63 45.47 1.97
N LEU A 37 8.32 45.45 0.84
CA LEU A 37 9.33 44.47 0.40
C LEU A 37 10.09 43.78 1.55
N VAL A 38 10.28 42.46 1.46
CA VAL A 38 11.53 41.77 1.08
C VAL A 38 11.31 40.26 1.29
N SER A 39 11.56 39.49 0.24
CA SER A 39 11.53 38.03 0.21
C SER A 39 12.45 37.41 1.26
N ARG A 40 11.86 36.85 2.33
CA ARG A 40 12.54 35.97 3.27
C ARG A 40 12.67 34.59 2.64
N VAL A 41 13.84 34.30 2.08
CA VAL A 41 14.25 32.94 1.74
C VAL A 41 14.26 32.16 3.04
N GLN A 42 13.26 31.30 3.24
CA GLN A 42 13.27 30.32 4.32
C GLN A 42 14.28 29.25 3.95
N ASP A 43 15.43 29.31 4.61
CA ASP A 43 16.41 28.23 4.66
C ASP A 43 15.80 27.11 5.52
N GLU A 44 15.03 26.21 4.89
CA GLU A 44 14.50 25.00 5.52
C GLU A 44 15.66 24.04 5.84
N LYS A 45 16.37 24.32 6.94
CA LYS A 45 17.18 23.30 7.60
C LYS A 45 16.25 22.17 8.01
N LYS A 46 16.26 21.07 7.25
CA LYS A 46 15.63 19.81 7.63
C LYS A 46 16.02 19.49 9.07
N HIS A 47 15.05 19.57 9.97
CA HIS A 47 15.22 19.20 11.36
C HIS A 47 15.50 17.70 11.41
N PHE A 48 16.77 17.34 11.61
CA PHE A 48 17.17 15.98 11.91
C PHE A 48 16.79 15.71 13.36
N ASP A 49 15.69 14.98 13.55
CA ASP A 49 15.26 14.54 14.88
C ASP A 49 15.92 13.17 15.18
N PRO A 50 16.97 13.13 16.03
CA PRO A 50 17.72 11.91 16.30
C PRO A 50 16.86 10.83 16.98
N ALA A 51 15.77 11.20 17.68
CA ALA A 51 14.85 10.24 18.27
C ALA A 51 14.07 9.43 17.22
N VAL A 52 13.76 10.05 16.07
CA VAL A 52 13.13 9.38 14.92
C VAL A 52 14.12 8.42 14.25
N HIS A 53 15.42 8.74 14.26
CA HIS A 53 16.47 7.88 13.71
C HIS A 53 16.80 6.69 14.61
N GLU A 54 16.84 6.90 15.94
CA GLU A 54 17.03 5.83 16.93
C GLU A 54 15.86 4.82 16.89
N ALA A 55 14.64 5.29 16.57
CA ALA A 55 13.47 4.44 16.40
C ALA A 55 13.52 3.54 15.13
N THR A 56 14.42 3.80 14.18
CA THR A 56 14.71 2.85 13.09
C THR A 56 15.66 1.75 13.56
N LYS A 57 15.19 0.97 14.53
CA LYS A 57 15.84 -0.28 14.95
C LYS A 57 15.99 -1.15 13.71
N THR A 58 17.23 -1.38 13.30
CA THR A 58 17.51 -2.23 12.13
C THR A 58 17.33 -3.67 12.58
N PHE A 59 16.33 -4.36 12.03
CA PHE A 59 16.02 -5.75 12.38
C PHE A 59 17.22 -6.65 12.08
N ALA A 60 17.51 -7.58 12.99
CA ALA A 60 18.46 -8.64 12.71
C ALA A 60 17.85 -9.64 11.70
N TYR A 61 18.68 -10.34 10.92
CA TYR A 61 18.19 -11.25 9.88
C TYR A 61 17.21 -12.33 10.41
N GLY A 62 17.43 -12.84 11.62
CA GLY A 62 16.55 -13.82 12.26
C GLY A 62 15.19 -13.26 12.75
N GLU A 63 15.01 -11.95 12.69
CA GLU A 63 13.77 -11.26 13.06
C GLU A 63 12.91 -10.93 11.83
N PHE A 64 13.40 -11.24 10.62
CA PHE A 64 12.64 -11.03 9.39
C PHE A 64 11.64 -12.15 9.13
N LEU A 65 10.38 -11.75 8.95
CA LEU A 65 9.33 -12.60 8.39
C LEU A 65 9.41 -12.54 6.86
N ILE A 66 9.86 -13.64 6.25
CA ILE A 66 9.88 -13.80 4.80
C ILE A 66 8.55 -14.40 4.36
N VAL A 67 7.79 -13.63 3.60
CA VAL A 67 6.44 -14.02 3.14
C VAL A 67 6.52 -14.39 1.65
N PRO A 68 6.27 -15.65 1.27
CA PRO A 68 6.21 -16.05 -0.13
C PRO A 68 4.97 -15.46 -0.79
N VAL A 69 5.16 -14.83 -1.95
CA VAL A 69 4.10 -14.22 -2.75
C VAL A 69 4.16 -14.73 -4.17
N ARG A 70 3.01 -15.19 -4.66
CA ARG A 70 2.78 -15.50 -6.06
C ARG A 70 1.91 -14.43 -6.69
N VAL A 71 2.35 -13.91 -7.83
CA VAL A 71 1.61 -12.89 -8.57
C VAL A 71 0.99 -13.50 -9.82
N HIS A 72 -0.28 -13.21 -10.03
CA HIS A 72 -1.05 -13.62 -11.20
C HIS A 72 -1.37 -12.35 -12.01
N ILE A 73 -0.92 -12.30 -13.25
CA ILE A 73 -1.26 -11.25 -14.21
C ILE A 73 -2.38 -11.82 -15.08
N LEU A 74 -3.61 -11.38 -14.82
CA LEU A 74 -4.77 -11.90 -15.54
C LEU A 74 -4.87 -11.29 -16.94
N GLN A 75 -5.16 -12.15 -17.91
CA GLN A 75 -5.43 -11.79 -19.29
C GLN A 75 -6.88 -12.14 -19.63
N CYS A 76 -7.56 -11.25 -20.32
CA CYS A 76 -8.91 -11.49 -20.81
C CYS A 76 -9.15 -10.71 -22.10
N GLU A 77 -9.54 -11.38 -23.19
CA GLU A 77 -9.85 -10.66 -24.44
C GLU A 77 -11.27 -10.07 -24.42
N LYS A 78 -12.18 -10.69 -23.67
CA LYS A 78 -13.61 -10.33 -23.65
C LYS A 78 -13.93 -9.14 -22.74
N ALA A 79 -13.15 -8.94 -21.69
CA ALA A 79 -13.40 -7.92 -20.67
C ALA A 79 -12.11 -7.16 -20.33
N ASP A 80 -12.00 -5.92 -20.82
CA ASP A 80 -10.82 -5.06 -20.60
C ASP A 80 -10.58 -4.77 -19.10
N ALA A 81 -11.63 -4.79 -18.27
CA ALA A 81 -11.53 -4.65 -16.82
C ALA A 81 -10.87 -5.84 -16.09
N LEU A 82 -10.64 -6.95 -16.79
CA LEU A 82 -9.89 -8.13 -16.32
C LEU A 82 -8.60 -8.33 -17.11
N HIS A 83 -8.30 -7.45 -18.05
CA HIS A 83 -7.15 -7.54 -18.94
C HIS A 83 -6.00 -6.69 -18.40
N CYS A 84 -5.13 -7.34 -17.63
CA CYS A 84 -4.00 -6.65 -17.06
C CYS A 84 -2.89 -6.45 -18.11
N ARG A 85 -2.47 -5.20 -18.29
CA ARG A 85 -1.36 -4.83 -19.21
C ARG A 85 0.00 -4.72 -18.51
N LEU A 86 0.06 -4.98 -17.21
CA LEU A 86 1.32 -4.94 -16.47
C LEU A 86 2.25 -6.05 -16.95
N LYS A 87 3.53 -5.72 -17.04
CA LYS A 87 4.58 -6.69 -17.35
C LYS A 87 5.26 -7.17 -16.07
N GLU A 88 5.98 -8.26 -16.19
CA GLU A 88 6.76 -8.84 -15.10
C GLU A 88 7.73 -7.81 -14.46
N ASP A 89 8.40 -7.00 -15.27
CA ASP A 89 9.31 -5.95 -14.80
C ASP A 89 8.60 -4.90 -13.93
N ASP A 90 7.34 -4.58 -14.26
CA ASP A 90 6.53 -3.64 -13.47
C ASP A 90 6.19 -4.25 -12.11
N VAL A 91 5.82 -5.53 -12.08
CA VAL A 91 5.54 -6.28 -10.85
C VAL A 91 6.79 -6.29 -9.96
N ARG A 92 7.95 -6.67 -10.52
CA ARG A 92 9.23 -6.69 -9.79
C ARG A 92 9.57 -5.31 -9.21
N ARG A 93 9.34 -4.24 -9.98
CA ARG A 93 9.54 -2.86 -9.53
C ARG A 93 8.60 -2.47 -8.39
N VAL A 94 7.33 -2.89 -8.44
CA VAL A 94 6.34 -2.63 -7.38
C VAL A 94 6.71 -3.36 -6.09
N PHE A 95 7.05 -4.64 -6.15
CA PHE A 95 7.47 -5.40 -4.97
C PHE A 95 8.79 -4.88 -4.39
N GLY A 96 9.73 -4.43 -5.24
CA GLY A 96 10.93 -3.74 -4.78
C GLY A 96 10.62 -2.45 -4.01
N LYS A 97 9.60 -1.70 -4.42
CA LYS A 97 9.11 -0.53 -3.67
C LYS A 97 8.43 -0.93 -2.35
N ALA A 98 7.57 -1.93 -2.38
CA ALA A 98 6.87 -2.42 -1.20
C ALA A 98 7.86 -2.89 -0.13
N ASN A 99 8.85 -3.71 -0.49
CA ASN A 99 9.86 -4.19 0.43
C ASN A 99 10.69 -3.07 1.06
N ARG A 100 10.92 -1.93 0.37
CA ARG A 100 11.59 -0.77 1.01
C ARG A 100 10.81 -0.20 2.20
N ILE A 101 9.49 -0.34 2.19
CA ILE A 101 8.62 0.11 3.28
C ILE A 101 8.54 -0.98 4.34
N TRP A 102 8.20 -2.20 3.92
CA TRP A 102 7.92 -3.32 4.82
C TRP A 102 9.14 -3.92 5.50
N ASN A 103 10.34 -3.79 4.89
CA ASN A 103 11.57 -4.20 5.55
C ASN A 103 11.82 -3.41 6.84
N LYS A 104 11.29 -2.18 6.97
CA LYS A 104 11.35 -1.40 8.22
C LYS A 104 10.45 -1.95 9.33
N ALA A 105 9.59 -2.90 9.02
CA ALA A 105 8.75 -3.63 9.96
C ALA A 105 9.20 -5.09 10.11
N GLY A 106 10.38 -5.46 9.58
CA GLY A 106 10.87 -6.83 9.60
C GLY A 106 10.10 -7.77 8.66
N ILE A 107 9.38 -7.27 7.66
CA ILE A 107 8.63 -8.11 6.71
C ILE A 107 9.25 -7.96 5.31
N ALA A 108 9.57 -9.09 4.68
CA ALA A 108 10.08 -9.14 3.31
C ALA A 108 9.16 -10.01 2.45
N PHE A 109 8.54 -9.41 1.43
CA PHE A 109 7.80 -10.15 0.42
C PHE A 109 8.77 -10.78 -0.58
N HIS A 110 8.84 -12.10 -0.57
CA HIS A 110 9.61 -12.87 -1.54
C HIS A 110 8.71 -13.25 -2.72
N LEU A 111 8.97 -12.66 -3.88
CA LEU A 111 8.30 -13.04 -5.13
C LEU A 111 8.78 -14.43 -5.54
N GLU A 112 7.94 -15.43 -5.27
CA GLU A 112 8.23 -16.84 -5.60
C GLU A 112 8.04 -17.08 -7.09
N SER A 113 6.92 -16.61 -7.66
CA SER A 113 6.64 -16.71 -9.09
C SER A 113 5.70 -15.60 -9.56
N ILE A 114 5.79 -15.29 -10.85
CA ILE A 114 4.90 -14.39 -11.57
C ILE A 114 4.35 -15.20 -12.73
N VAL A 115 3.02 -15.36 -12.76
CA VAL A 115 2.34 -16.20 -13.76
C VAL A 115 1.36 -15.33 -14.53
N THR A 116 1.34 -15.50 -15.84
CA THR A 116 0.34 -14.86 -16.72
C THR A 116 -0.67 -15.93 -17.10
N GLU A 117 -1.94 -15.67 -16.83
CA GLU A 117 -3.00 -16.67 -16.99
C GLU A 117 -4.33 -16.03 -17.39
N GLU A 118 -5.17 -16.80 -18.07
CA GLU A 118 -6.47 -16.32 -18.55
C GLU A 118 -7.48 -16.27 -17.39
N ALA A 119 -8.23 -15.17 -17.29
CA ALA A 119 -9.30 -15.03 -16.31
C ALA A 119 -10.42 -16.04 -16.60
N VAL A 120 -10.95 -16.68 -15.56
CA VAL A 120 -12.08 -17.61 -15.67
C VAL A 120 -13.40 -16.89 -15.38
N HIS A 121 -14.55 -17.49 -15.73
CA HIS A 121 -15.89 -16.97 -15.40
C HIS A 121 -16.12 -15.50 -15.78
N THR A 122 -15.63 -15.10 -16.95
CA THR A 122 -15.65 -13.70 -17.42
C THR A 122 -17.02 -13.22 -17.89
N ASP A 123 -17.92 -14.14 -18.25
CA ASP A 123 -19.19 -13.80 -18.92
C ASP A 123 -20.17 -13.06 -17.97
N ASP A 124 -20.13 -13.35 -16.66
CA ASP A 124 -20.96 -12.72 -15.63
C ASP A 124 -20.20 -11.66 -14.80
N PHE A 125 -19.06 -11.17 -15.31
CA PHE A 125 -18.19 -10.30 -14.55
C PHE A 125 -18.83 -8.93 -14.28
N ASN A 126 -18.99 -8.60 -12.99
CA ASN A 126 -19.42 -7.28 -12.55
C ASN A 126 -18.29 -6.57 -11.78
N PRO A 127 -17.69 -5.49 -12.31
CA PRO A 127 -16.58 -4.78 -11.69
C PRO A 127 -16.94 -4.04 -10.40
N SER A 128 -18.23 -3.89 -10.09
CA SER A 128 -18.70 -3.27 -8.85
C SER A 128 -18.78 -4.25 -7.68
N LEU A 129 -18.62 -5.56 -7.93
CA LEU A 129 -18.76 -6.61 -6.94
C LEU A 129 -17.41 -7.29 -6.67
N LEU A 130 -16.96 -7.26 -5.42
CA LEU A 130 -15.73 -7.91 -4.99
C LEU A 130 -15.73 -9.42 -5.28
N GLU A 131 -16.89 -10.07 -5.13
CA GLU A 131 -17.03 -11.50 -5.37
C GLU A 131 -16.78 -11.88 -6.83
N SER A 132 -17.11 -10.99 -7.79
CA SER A 132 -16.78 -11.20 -9.21
C SER A 132 -15.26 -11.35 -9.41
N PHE A 133 -14.45 -10.52 -8.75
CA PHE A 133 -12.98 -10.62 -8.83
C PHE A 133 -12.42 -11.87 -8.15
N LYS A 134 -13.17 -12.49 -7.22
CA LYS A 134 -12.77 -13.77 -6.64
C LYS A 134 -13.11 -14.93 -7.56
N ALA A 135 -14.29 -14.86 -8.19
CA ALA A 135 -14.75 -15.87 -9.14
C ALA A 135 -13.84 -15.96 -10.38
N THR A 136 -13.19 -14.86 -10.77
CA THR A 136 -12.31 -14.83 -11.95
C THR A 136 -10.93 -15.44 -11.74
N ARG A 137 -10.62 -15.89 -10.52
CA ARG A 137 -9.32 -16.45 -10.16
C ARG A 137 -9.16 -17.88 -10.68
N PRO A 138 -8.09 -18.19 -11.44
CA PRO A 138 -7.84 -19.55 -11.89
C PRO A 138 -7.57 -20.50 -10.70
N PRO A 139 -8.36 -21.57 -10.51
CA PRO A 139 -8.24 -22.42 -9.33
C PRO A 139 -6.99 -23.33 -9.34
N LYS A 140 -6.43 -23.62 -10.53
CA LYS A 140 -5.30 -24.54 -10.70
C LYS A 140 -3.97 -23.96 -10.20
N SER A 141 -3.85 -22.64 -10.13
CA SER A 141 -2.61 -21.92 -9.79
C SER A 141 -2.59 -21.41 -8.34
N ALA A 142 -3.71 -21.56 -7.61
CA ALA A 142 -3.89 -21.16 -6.21
C ALA A 142 -3.32 -22.20 -5.23
N VAL A 143 -2.00 -22.13 -5.01
CA VAL A 143 -1.27 -23.02 -4.09
C VAL A 143 -1.49 -22.59 -2.63
N SER A 144 -1.73 -23.54 -1.72
CA SER A 144 -1.88 -23.22 -0.30
C SER A 144 -0.57 -22.77 0.36
N GLY A 145 -0.65 -21.89 1.36
CA GLY A 145 0.50 -21.51 2.20
C GLY A 145 1.32 -20.32 1.68
N MET A 146 0.83 -19.60 0.67
CA MET A 146 1.44 -18.37 0.17
C MET A 146 0.38 -17.29 -0.08
N ILE A 147 0.83 -16.04 -0.18
CA ILE A 147 -0.05 -14.93 -0.57
C ILE A 147 -0.16 -14.92 -2.09
N HIS A 148 -1.40 -14.83 -2.58
CA HIS A 148 -1.69 -14.64 -4.00
C HIS A 148 -2.12 -13.20 -4.25
N VAL A 149 -1.44 -12.53 -5.19
CA VAL A 149 -1.81 -11.19 -5.66
C VAL A 149 -2.25 -11.29 -7.10
N PHE A 150 -3.49 -10.88 -7.39
CA PHE A 150 -4.05 -10.87 -8.73
C PHE A 150 -4.07 -9.45 -9.26
N TYR A 151 -3.39 -9.21 -10.39
CA TYR A 151 -3.54 -7.99 -11.17
C TYR A 151 -4.55 -8.23 -12.28
N VAL A 152 -5.53 -7.33 -12.35
CA VAL A 152 -6.64 -7.27 -13.32
C VAL A 152 -6.59 -5.97 -14.08
#